data_AF-A0A3M1X5I6-F1
#
_entry.id   AF-A0A3M1X5I6-F1
#
_cell.length_a   1.000
_cell.length_b   1.000
_cell.length_c   1.000
_cell.angle_alpha   90.00
_cell.angle_beta   90.00
_cell.angle_gamma   90.00
#
_symmetry.space_group_name_H-M   'P 1'
#
loop_
_entity.id
_entity.type
_entity.pdbx_description
1 polymer ?
#
loop_
_entity_poly.entity_id
_entity_poly.type
_entity_poly.pdbx_seq_one_letter_code
_entity_poly.pdbx_strand_id
1 'polypeptide(L)'
;MREKRRGFTLLEVVIIVAIISIIASVAVPYAYKMINQQRRSSTMEEMEALYTALYGDPSRGTGGYVGDMGILPPGNDLRALTQRRYDGVTQPAGTTDTYGVRYGWFGPYINSGFDQDSFRKDEWGVFYRFGDPGQGQIRSAGEDGLFGTQDDIIYPPQPVTITGSLLVNVYAWDGSRYVQNPTTTAYPAMSLTVSVYYSSGGVRNAVSLGSPADPPYTFLNLHQGQHAVVGSCDLDGAGPLPASTGVLVTFVKGENSQTICDLYLR
;
A
#
# COMPACT_ATOMS: atom_id res chain seq x y z
N MET A 1 37.40 70.51 -4.30
CA MET A 1 37.06 69.75 -3.07
C MET A 1 37.57 68.33 -3.26
N ARG A 2 38.59 67.91 -2.50
CA ARG A 2 39.23 66.60 -2.65
C ARG A 2 38.80 65.73 -1.47
N GLU A 3 37.91 64.77 -1.71
CA GLU A 3 37.51 63.80 -0.70
C GLU A 3 38.73 63.01 -0.24
N LYS A 4 39.03 63.08 1.07
CA LYS A 4 40.02 62.21 1.71
C LYS A 4 39.43 60.82 1.76
N ARG A 5 39.84 59.94 0.84
CA ARG A 5 39.65 58.49 0.98
C ARG A 5 40.44 58.05 2.22
N ARG A 6 39.76 57.81 3.34
CA ARG A 6 40.33 57.17 4.53
C ARG A 6 40.63 55.71 4.17
N GLY A 7 41.89 55.31 4.25
CA GLY A 7 42.29 53.90 4.09
C GLY A 7 41.94 53.08 5.33
N PHE A 8 41.61 51.80 5.11
CA PHE A 8 41.37 50.81 6.16
C PHE A 8 42.55 50.71 7.13
N THR A 9 42.28 50.65 8.43
CA THR A 9 43.32 50.44 9.45
C THR A 9 43.52 48.94 9.72
N LEU A 10 44.75 48.55 10.11
CA LEU A 10 45.03 47.16 10.51
C LEU A 10 44.14 46.70 11.68
N LEU A 11 43.88 47.60 12.63
CA LEU A 11 43.01 47.33 13.78
C LEU A 11 41.58 46.98 13.35
N GLU A 12 41.04 47.69 12.35
CA GLU A 12 39.69 47.48 11.83
C GLU A 12 39.55 46.11 11.17
N VAL A 13 40.56 45.68 10.41
CA VAL A 13 40.58 44.32 9.83
C VAL A 13 40.63 43.26 10.93
N VAL A 14 41.46 43.44 11.97
CA VAL A 14 41.57 42.50 13.09
C VAL A 14 40.24 42.38 13.86
N ILE A 15 39.57 43.50 14.15
CA ILE A 15 38.26 43.51 14.82
C ILE A 15 37.19 42.83 13.95
N ILE A 16 37.17 43.12 12.64
CA ILE A 16 36.21 42.50 11.71
C ILE A 16 36.38 40.98 11.67
N VAL A 17 37.61 40.49 11.52
CA VAL A 17 37.88 39.04 11.48
C VAL A 17 37.54 38.38 12.82
N ALA A 18 37.78 39.06 13.94
CA ALA A 18 37.39 38.55 15.26
C ALA A 18 35.86 38.43 15.42
N ILE A 19 35.10 39.45 15.01
CA ILE A 19 33.63 39.43 15.07
C ILE A 19 33.06 38.36 14.13
N ILE A 20 33.57 38.27 12.89
CA ILE A 20 33.14 37.24 11.92
C ILE A 20 33.39 35.84 12.48
N SER A 21 34.54 35.61 13.12
CA SER A 21 34.87 34.30 13.71
C SER A 21 33.89 33.90 14.82
N ILE A 22 33.50 34.85 15.69
CA ILE A 22 32.52 34.61 16.76
C ILE A 22 31.14 34.28 16.16
N ILE A 23 30.68 35.05 15.16
CA ILE A 23 29.38 34.82 14.50
C ILE A 23 29.39 33.46 13.79
N ALA A 24 30.44 33.17 13.01
CA ALA A 24 30.57 31.93 12.26
C ALA A 24 30.52 30.70 13.18
N SER A 25 31.14 30.78 14.36
CA SER A 25 31.15 29.70 15.35
C SER A 25 29.75 29.29 15.82
N VAL A 26 28.79 30.21 15.87
CA VAL A 26 27.41 29.93 16.31
C VAL A 26 26.48 29.67 15.12
N ALA A 27 26.69 30.36 14.00
CA ALA A 27 25.83 30.27 12.84
C ALA A 27 25.90 28.90 12.13
N VAL A 28 27.10 28.32 11.99
CA VAL A 28 27.30 27.04 11.30
C VAL A 28 26.53 25.87 11.94
N PRO A 29 26.66 25.58 13.25
CA PRO A 29 25.93 24.46 13.85
C PRO A 29 24.41 24.66 13.84
N TYR A 30 23.94 25.91 13.89
CA TYR A 30 22.51 26.22 13.77
C TYR A 30 21.99 25.95 12.36
N ALA A 31 22.69 26.43 11.33
CA ALA A 31 22.34 26.20 9.94
C ALA A 31 22.30 24.69 9.62
N TYR A 32 23.28 23.94 10.13
CA TYR A 32 23.34 22.48 9.98
C TYR A 32 22.10 21.78 10.57
N LYS A 33 21.71 22.12 11.81
CA LYS A 33 20.48 21.58 12.43
C LYS A 33 19.22 21.92 11.65
N MET A 34 19.12 23.15 11.14
CA MET A 34 17.97 23.58 10.34
C MET A 34 17.84 22.78 9.04
N ILE A 35 18.96 22.57 8.33
CA ILE A 35 18.99 21.75 7.11
C ILE A 35 18.59 20.31 7.41
N ASN A 36 19.12 19.70 8.48
CA ASN A 36 18.76 18.33 8.83
C ASN A 36 17.30 18.17 9.26
N GLN A 37 16.72 19.18 9.92
CA GLN A 37 15.28 19.17 10.21
C GLN A 37 14.44 19.21 8.93
N GLN A 38 14.86 20.00 7.92
CA GLN A 38 14.21 20.03 6.61
C GLN A 38 14.33 18.69 5.87
N ARG A 39 15.53 18.11 5.85
CA ARG A 39 15.77 16.77 5.29
C ARG A 39 14.92 15.70 5.94
N ARG A 40 14.80 15.73 7.27
CA ARG A 40 13.93 14.81 8.02
C ARG A 40 12.47 14.95 7.62
N SER A 41 11.98 16.19 7.48
CA SER A 41 10.60 16.45 7.05
C SER A 41 10.35 15.91 5.64
N SER A 42 11.24 16.23 4.69
CA SER A 42 11.10 15.77 3.30
C SER A 42 11.23 14.24 3.19
N THR A 43 12.15 13.63 3.93
CA THR A 43 12.28 12.16 4.03
C THR A 43 10.97 11.52 4.52
N MET A 44 10.30 12.12 5.51
CA MET A 44 9.01 11.64 5.98
C MET A 44 7.94 11.72 4.88
N GLU A 45 7.85 12.84 4.16
CA GLU A 45 6.91 13.03 3.06
C GLU A 45 7.13 12.02 1.92
N GLU A 46 8.39 11.75 1.57
CA GLU A 46 8.76 10.73 0.58
C GLU A 46 8.39 9.32 1.05
N MET A 47 8.62 8.99 2.32
CA MET A 47 8.22 7.70 2.90
C MET A 47 6.70 7.53 2.92
N GLU A 48 5.93 8.59 3.17
CA GLU A 48 4.46 8.59 3.07
C GLU A 48 3.99 8.36 1.62
N ALA A 49 4.65 8.98 0.64
CA ALA A 49 4.37 8.77 -0.77
C ALA A 49 4.68 7.33 -1.20
N LEU A 50 5.81 6.77 -0.77
CA LEU A 50 6.19 5.37 -0.99
C LEU A 50 5.17 4.42 -0.35
N TYR A 51 4.76 4.69 0.89
CA TYR A 51 3.73 3.91 1.56
C TYR A 51 2.41 3.93 0.79
N THR A 52 1.98 5.11 0.34
CA THR A 52 0.77 5.25 -0.49
C THR A 52 0.91 4.51 -1.83
N ALA A 53 2.09 4.51 -2.45
CA ALA A 53 2.33 3.74 -3.67
C ALA A 53 2.28 2.22 -3.43
N LEU A 54 2.74 1.75 -2.26
CA LEU A 54 2.73 0.34 -1.88
C LEU A 54 1.31 -0.15 -1.55
N TYR A 55 0.60 0.57 -0.68
CA TYR A 55 -0.64 0.09 -0.06
C TYR A 55 -1.90 0.79 -0.57
N GLY A 56 -1.76 1.88 -1.30
CA GLY A 56 -2.88 2.72 -1.72
C GLY A 56 -3.53 3.45 -0.55
N ASP A 57 -4.74 3.95 -0.82
CA ASP A 57 -5.59 4.63 0.16
C ASP A 57 -6.95 3.90 0.21
N PRO A 58 -7.21 3.13 1.28
CA PRO A 58 -8.50 2.45 1.46
C PRO A 58 -9.71 3.39 1.48
N SER A 59 -9.54 4.66 1.88
CA SER A 59 -10.63 5.64 1.86
C SER A 59 -11.03 6.04 0.45
N ARG A 60 -10.11 5.90 -0.51
CA ARG A 60 -10.31 6.13 -1.94
C ARG A 60 -10.53 4.83 -2.72
N GLY A 61 -10.54 3.67 -2.05
CA GLY A 61 -10.69 2.36 -2.66
C GLY A 61 -9.52 1.94 -3.55
N THR A 62 -8.33 2.52 -3.36
CA THR A 62 -7.11 2.15 -4.09
C THR A 62 -6.24 1.25 -3.22
N GLY A 63 -5.65 0.20 -3.81
CA GLY A 63 -4.79 -0.73 -3.09
C GLY A 63 -3.29 -0.58 -3.38
N GLY A 64 -2.90 0.37 -4.23
CA GLY A 64 -1.52 0.54 -4.67
C GLY A 64 -0.95 -0.72 -5.31
N TYR A 65 0.36 -0.91 -5.17
CA TYR A 65 1.06 -2.12 -5.60
C TYR A 65 0.42 -3.39 -5.03
N VAL A 66 0.13 -3.41 -3.72
CA VAL A 66 -0.41 -4.58 -3.01
C VAL A 66 -1.81 -4.94 -3.51
N GLY A 67 -2.64 -3.96 -3.86
CA GLY A 67 -3.97 -4.18 -4.42
C GLY A 67 -3.93 -4.85 -5.78
N ASP A 68 -2.98 -4.45 -6.62
CA ASP A 68 -2.87 -4.96 -7.98
C ASP A 68 -2.09 -6.30 -8.03
N MET A 69 -1.12 -6.49 -7.13
CA MET A 69 -0.22 -7.65 -7.11
C MET A 69 -0.59 -8.72 -6.07
N GLY A 70 -1.32 -8.36 -5.02
CA GLY A 70 -1.63 -9.23 -3.89
C GLY A 70 -0.43 -9.64 -3.02
N ILE A 71 0.72 -9.01 -3.24
CA ILE A 71 1.98 -9.27 -2.53
C ILE A 71 2.74 -7.96 -2.31
N LEU A 72 3.68 -7.96 -1.37
CA LEU A 72 4.70 -6.92 -1.26
C LEU A 72 5.73 -7.04 -2.40
N PRO A 73 6.47 -5.96 -2.73
CA PRO A 73 7.59 -6.02 -3.65
C PRO A 73 8.54 -7.21 -3.39
N PRO A 74 8.80 -8.06 -4.39
CA PRO A 74 9.64 -9.24 -4.19
C PRO A 74 11.08 -8.82 -3.87
N GLY A 75 11.71 -9.54 -2.95
CA GLY A 75 13.06 -9.25 -2.49
C GLY A 75 13.20 -7.94 -1.70
N ASN A 76 12.08 -7.38 -1.23
CA ASN A 76 12.02 -6.06 -0.58
C ASN A 76 12.58 -4.91 -1.46
N ASP A 77 12.40 -4.99 -2.77
CA ASP A 77 12.97 -4.03 -3.71
C ASP A 77 11.95 -3.02 -4.24
N LEU A 78 12.11 -1.76 -3.85
CA LEU A 78 11.24 -0.65 -4.26
C LEU A 78 11.29 -0.35 -5.77
N ARG A 79 12.26 -0.87 -6.53
CA ARG A 79 12.23 -0.81 -8.01
C ARG A 79 10.94 -1.40 -8.59
N ALA A 80 10.28 -2.31 -7.86
CA ALA A 80 8.98 -2.87 -8.22
C ALA A 80 7.90 -1.80 -8.48
N LEU A 81 8.01 -0.64 -7.82
CA LEU A 81 7.05 0.45 -7.92
C LEU A 81 7.13 1.18 -9.26
N THR A 82 8.30 1.24 -9.90
CA THR A 82 8.51 2.01 -11.14
C THR A 82 8.84 1.14 -12.34
N GLN A 83 9.26 -0.10 -12.12
CA GLN A 83 9.77 -0.98 -13.17
C GLN A 83 9.05 -2.32 -13.16
N ARG A 84 8.42 -2.69 -14.28
CA ARG A 84 7.87 -4.05 -14.46
C ARG A 84 8.95 -5.13 -14.52
N ARG A 85 10.16 -4.77 -14.98
CA ARG A 85 11.31 -5.67 -15.12
C ARG A 85 12.54 -5.03 -14.51
N TYR A 86 13.19 -5.71 -13.58
CA TYR A 86 14.40 -5.26 -12.90
C TYR A 86 15.12 -6.46 -12.28
N ASP A 87 16.45 -6.49 -12.30
CA ASP A 87 17.25 -7.47 -11.55
C ASP A 87 16.81 -8.94 -11.68
N GLY A 88 16.50 -9.37 -12.90
CA GLY A 88 15.99 -10.73 -13.19
C GLY A 88 14.52 -10.98 -12.79
N VAL A 89 13.87 -10.05 -12.10
CA VAL A 89 12.44 -10.07 -11.79
C VAL A 89 11.65 -9.58 -13.01
N THR A 90 10.63 -10.35 -13.42
CA THR A 90 9.61 -9.91 -14.38
C THR A 90 8.24 -10.02 -13.74
N GLN A 91 7.65 -8.87 -13.44
CA GLN A 91 6.32 -8.79 -12.86
C GLN A 91 5.26 -9.12 -13.92
N PRO A 92 4.18 -9.85 -13.58
CA PRO A 92 3.07 -10.10 -14.49
C PRO A 92 2.49 -8.79 -15.03
N ALA A 93 2.09 -8.77 -16.29
CA ALA A 93 1.48 -7.57 -16.88
C ALA A 93 0.08 -7.33 -16.30
N GLY A 94 -0.28 -6.07 -16.08
CA GLY A 94 -1.61 -5.68 -15.65
C GLY A 94 -2.69 -6.16 -16.62
N THR A 95 -3.72 -6.81 -16.07
CA THR A 95 -4.96 -7.20 -16.75
C THR A 95 -6.14 -6.90 -15.83
N THR A 96 -7.26 -6.49 -16.41
CA THR A 96 -8.52 -6.32 -15.69
C THR A 96 -9.44 -7.44 -16.15
N ASP A 97 -10.06 -8.17 -15.23
CA ASP A 97 -11.01 -9.22 -15.62
C ASP A 97 -12.41 -8.69 -15.94
N THR A 98 -13.29 -9.62 -16.29
CA THR A 98 -14.69 -9.36 -16.62
C THR A 98 -15.47 -8.69 -15.48
N TYR A 99 -15.03 -8.84 -14.23
CA TYR A 99 -15.66 -8.22 -13.06
C TYR A 99 -15.09 -6.83 -12.74
N GLY A 100 -14.10 -6.37 -13.50
CA GLY A 100 -13.46 -5.07 -13.30
C GLY A 100 -12.33 -5.10 -12.26
N VAL A 101 -11.91 -6.27 -11.79
CA VAL A 101 -10.82 -6.40 -10.82
C VAL A 101 -9.49 -6.47 -11.54
N ARG A 102 -8.50 -5.75 -11.00
CA ARG A 102 -7.14 -5.65 -11.54
C ARG A 102 -6.25 -6.76 -10.99
N TYR A 103 -5.43 -7.32 -11.87
CA TYR A 103 -4.38 -8.30 -11.56
C TYR A 103 -3.11 -7.94 -12.31
N GLY A 104 -1.96 -7.96 -11.62
CA GLY A 104 -0.66 -7.74 -12.26
C GLY A 104 -0.22 -6.28 -12.18
N TRP A 105 0.91 -5.97 -12.82
CA TRP A 105 1.57 -4.68 -12.66
C TRP A 105 0.93 -3.61 -13.54
N PHE A 106 0.31 -2.59 -12.92
CA PHE A 106 -0.28 -1.41 -13.55
C PHE A 106 0.54 -0.13 -13.37
N GLY A 107 1.75 -0.26 -12.84
CA GLY A 107 2.62 0.88 -12.55
C GLY A 107 3.04 1.69 -13.79
N PRO A 108 3.87 2.72 -13.59
CA PRO A 108 4.55 3.06 -12.33
C PRO A 108 3.58 3.58 -11.26
N TYR A 109 3.78 3.16 -10.01
CA TYR A 109 2.96 3.53 -8.84
C TYR A 109 3.46 4.80 -8.14
N ILE A 110 4.70 5.19 -8.41
CA ILE A 110 5.33 6.43 -7.95
C ILE A 110 6.09 7.08 -9.10
N ASN A 111 6.21 8.40 -9.10
CA ASN A 111 7.00 9.11 -10.09
C ASN A 111 8.48 9.12 -9.65
N SER A 112 9.38 8.57 -10.47
CA SER A 112 10.82 8.63 -10.21
C SER A 112 11.44 9.99 -10.54
N GLY A 113 10.72 10.91 -11.19
CA GLY A 113 11.29 12.17 -11.63
C GLY A 113 12.38 11.96 -12.68
N PHE A 114 13.46 12.75 -12.61
CA PHE A 114 14.56 12.73 -13.58
C PHE A 114 15.63 11.68 -13.29
N ASP A 115 15.75 11.20 -12.05
CA ASP A 115 16.67 10.14 -11.65
C ASP A 115 15.89 8.88 -11.29
N GLN A 116 16.18 7.77 -11.96
CA GLN A 116 15.45 6.51 -11.76
C GLN A 116 15.56 5.97 -10.33
N ASP A 117 16.56 6.38 -9.56
CA ASP A 117 16.81 5.89 -8.20
C ASP A 117 16.52 6.91 -7.10
N SER A 118 16.12 8.16 -7.42
CA SER A 118 15.94 9.19 -6.38
C SER A 118 14.88 8.80 -5.36
N PHE A 119 13.75 8.26 -5.82
CA PHE A 119 12.65 7.81 -4.96
C PHE A 119 13.03 6.67 -3.99
N ARG A 120 14.22 6.09 -4.15
CA ARG A 120 14.73 4.99 -3.31
C ARG A 120 15.74 5.49 -2.28
N LYS A 121 16.10 6.77 -2.28
CA LYS A 121 17.07 7.36 -1.37
C LYS A 121 16.39 8.38 -0.47
N ASP A 122 16.88 8.48 0.75
CA ASP A 122 16.53 9.58 1.63
C ASP A 122 17.29 10.87 1.28
N GLU A 123 16.99 11.94 2.02
CA GLU A 123 17.56 13.27 1.84
C GLU A 123 19.04 13.38 2.25
N TRP A 124 19.62 12.33 2.81
CA TRP A 124 21.05 12.19 3.06
C TRP A 124 21.74 11.34 1.98
N GLY A 125 20.99 10.86 0.98
CA GLY A 125 21.47 10.12 -0.17
C GLY A 125 21.63 8.61 0.07
N VAL A 126 21.13 8.10 1.19
CA VAL A 126 21.20 6.69 1.55
C VAL A 126 19.95 5.97 1.05
N PHE A 127 20.11 4.79 0.45
CA PHE A 127 18.97 4.00 0.00
C PHE A 127 18.10 3.57 1.17
N TYR A 128 16.78 3.77 1.06
CA TYR A 128 15.83 3.23 2.02
C TYR A 128 15.96 1.70 2.10
N ARG A 129 15.75 1.17 3.30
CA ARG A 129 15.47 -0.27 3.49
C ARG A 129 13.98 -0.49 3.57
N PHE A 130 13.49 -1.43 2.77
CA PHE A 130 12.11 -1.87 2.84
C PHE A 130 12.03 -3.25 3.50
N GLY A 131 11.02 -3.48 4.33
CA GLY A 131 10.85 -4.73 5.08
C GLY A 131 11.85 -4.95 6.22
N ASP A 132 12.61 -3.93 6.62
CA ASP A 132 13.57 -3.93 7.74
C ASP A 132 13.38 -2.61 8.52
N PRO A 133 13.00 -2.63 9.81
CA PRO A 133 13.06 -3.78 10.73
C PRO A 133 11.86 -4.73 10.67
N GLY A 134 10.72 -4.29 10.16
CA GLY A 134 9.50 -5.08 10.10
C GLY A 134 8.93 -5.14 8.69
N GLN A 135 8.11 -6.17 8.46
CA GLN A 135 7.47 -6.39 7.16
C GLN A 135 6.70 -5.15 6.73
N GLY A 136 6.93 -4.74 5.48
CA GLY A 136 6.22 -3.63 4.88
C GLY A 136 6.59 -2.23 5.38
N GLN A 137 7.56 -2.11 6.30
CA GLN A 137 8.08 -0.83 6.74
C GLN A 137 9.17 -0.32 5.79
N ILE A 138 9.29 1.00 5.72
CA ILE A 138 10.35 1.73 5.04
C ILE A 138 11.23 2.34 6.13
N ARG A 139 12.54 2.33 5.93
CA ARG A 139 13.52 2.82 6.88
C ARG A 139 14.57 3.68 6.19
N SER A 140 14.76 4.91 6.67
CA SER A 140 15.89 5.78 6.35
C SER A 140 16.99 5.61 7.41
N ALA A 141 18.24 5.72 6.98
CA ALA A 141 19.40 5.69 7.87
C ALA A 141 19.59 6.99 8.66
N GLY A 142 18.87 8.06 8.32
CA GLY A 142 18.96 9.33 9.01
C GLY A 142 20.23 10.12 8.69
N GLU A 143 20.59 11.00 9.61
CA GLU A 143 21.63 12.00 9.45
C GLU A 143 23.04 11.41 9.43
N ASP A 144 23.30 10.38 10.23
CA ASP A 144 24.60 9.73 10.30
C ASP A 144 24.85 8.74 9.15
N GLY A 145 23.80 8.40 8.40
CA GLY A 145 23.83 7.49 7.26
C GLY A 145 24.07 6.02 7.62
N LEU A 146 23.93 5.66 8.90
CA LEU A 146 24.11 4.32 9.42
C LEU A 146 22.77 3.76 9.90
N PHE A 147 22.46 2.52 9.49
CA PHE A 147 21.28 1.84 10.03
C PHE A 147 21.57 1.27 11.42
N GLY A 148 20.63 1.45 12.33
CA GLY A 148 20.66 0.84 13.68
C GLY A 148 20.98 1.83 14.78
N THR A 149 20.91 3.12 14.47
CA THR A 149 21.22 4.25 15.33
C THR A 149 19.93 4.94 15.76
N GLN A 150 20.05 6.05 16.49
CA GLN A 150 18.88 6.72 17.10
C GLN A 150 18.16 7.66 16.13
N ASP A 151 18.80 8.03 15.04
CA ASP A 151 18.30 8.97 14.04
C ASP A 151 17.61 8.31 12.86
N ASP A 152 17.64 6.98 12.77
CA ASP A 152 16.82 6.20 11.85
C ASP A 152 15.35 6.64 11.91
N ILE A 153 14.74 6.71 10.72
CA ILE A 153 13.33 7.03 10.55
C ILE A 153 12.63 5.79 10.01
N ILE A 154 11.60 5.31 10.71
CA ILE A 154 10.84 4.13 10.31
C ILE A 154 9.39 4.55 10.07
N TYR A 155 8.86 4.18 8.90
CA TYR A 155 7.48 4.46 8.52
C TYR A 155 6.84 3.25 7.79
N PRO A 156 5.62 2.84 8.16
CA PRO A 156 4.90 3.29 9.35
C PRO A 156 5.59 2.80 10.64
N PRO A 157 5.22 3.32 11.83
CA PRO A 157 5.87 2.94 13.09
C PRO A 157 5.71 1.45 13.47
N GLN A 158 4.73 0.75 12.91
CA GLN A 158 4.47 -0.67 13.15
C GLN A 158 4.59 -1.47 11.84
N PRO A 159 4.93 -2.78 11.91
CA PRO A 159 4.89 -3.65 10.73
C PRO A 159 3.50 -3.69 10.10
N VAL A 160 3.47 -3.77 8.77
CA VAL A 160 2.23 -3.74 7.98
C VAL A 160 1.72 -5.15 7.74
N THR A 161 0.45 -5.38 8.03
CA THR A 161 -0.23 -6.63 7.66
C THR A 161 -1.07 -6.38 6.42
N ILE A 162 -0.67 -6.92 5.28
CA ILE A 162 -1.38 -6.68 4.02
C ILE A 162 -2.68 -7.49 3.88
N THR A 163 -3.04 -8.33 4.85
CA THR A 163 -4.20 -9.22 4.75
C THR A 163 -5.31 -8.86 5.72
N GLY A 164 -6.54 -9.15 5.32
CA GLY A 164 -7.74 -9.08 6.13
C GLY A 164 -8.65 -10.29 5.88
N SER A 165 -9.90 -10.15 6.31
CA SER A 165 -10.96 -11.15 6.09
C SER A 165 -12.19 -10.53 5.44
N LEU A 166 -12.98 -11.36 4.77
CA LEU A 166 -14.21 -10.99 4.11
C LEU A 166 -15.35 -11.89 4.58
N LEU A 167 -16.34 -11.31 5.24
CA LEU A 167 -17.61 -11.94 5.57
C LEU A 167 -18.64 -11.64 4.48
N VAL A 168 -19.22 -12.68 3.89
CA VAL A 168 -20.22 -12.57 2.84
C VAL A 168 -21.57 -13.03 3.38
N ASN A 169 -22.51 -12.10 3.51
CA ASN A 169 -23.93 -12.44 3.64
C ASN A 169 -24.50 -12.72 2.26
N VAL A 170 -25.24 -13.81 2.12
CA VAL A 170 -25.86 -14.20 0.87
C VAL A 170 -27.36 -13.92 0.94
N TYR A 171 -27.92 -13.31 -0.10
CA TYR A 171 -29.36 -13.08 -0.26
C TYR A 171 -29.80 -13.79 -1.54
N ALA A 172 -30.35 -14.99 -1.41
CA ALA A 172 -30.78 -15.81 -2.54
C ALA A 172 -32.27 -15.63 -2.85
N TRP A 173 -32.63 -15.50 -4.12
CA TRP A 173 -34.03 -15.35 -4.54
C TRP A 173 -34.77 -16.70 -4.55
N ASP A 174 -35.85 -16.82 -3.78
CA ASP A 174 -36.68 -18.05 -3.68
C ASP A 174 -37.84 -18.10 -4.69
N GLY A 175 -37.83 -17.23 -5.71
CA GLY A 175 -38.95 -17.04 -6.62
C GLY A 175 -39.91 -15.93 -6.21
N SER A 176 -39.95 -15.57 -4.92
CA SER A 176 -40.87 -14.54 -4.37
C SER A 176 -40.17 -13.42 -3.58
N ARG A 177 -39.09 -13.75 -2.86
CA ARG A 177 -38.34 -12.83 -2.01
C ARG A 177 -36.87 -13.25 -1.91
N TYR A 178 -36.05 -12.35 -1.39
CA TYR A 178 -34.70 -12.70 -0.97
C TYR A 178 -34.71 -13.39 0.39
N VAL A 179 -34.00 -14.51 0.47
CA VAL A 179 -33.73 -15.28 1.68
C VAL A 179 -32.29 -15.02 2.08
N GLN A 180 -32.09 -14.41 3.25
CA GLN A 180 -30.77 -14.16 3.79
C GLN A 180 -30.19 -15.45 4.38
N ASN A 181 -28.94 -15.75 4.02
CA ASN A 181 -28.14 -16.88 4.48
C ASN A 181 -28.96 -18.19 4.54
N PRO A 182 -29.48 -18.68 3.40
CA PRO A 182 -30.26 -19.92 3.37
C PRO A 182 -29.40 -21.09 3.89
N THR A 183 -30.00 -21.98 4.67
CA THR A 183 -29.31 -23.12 5.29
C THR A 183 -29.78 -24.44 4.70
N THR A 184 -28.91 -25.45 4.73
CA THR A 184 -29.22 -26.83 4.31
C THR A 184 -30.34 -27.46 5.15
N THR A 185 -30.62 -26.93 6.35
CA THR A 185 -31.76 -27.37 7.18
C THR A 185 -33.09 -26.85 6.62
N ALA A 186 -33.15 -25.59 6.18
CA ALA A 186 -34.37 -25.00 5.61
C ALA A 186 -34.57 -25.38 4.14
N TYR A 187 -33.48 -25.56 3.40
CA TYR A 187 -33.45 -25.94 1.99
C TYR A 187 -32.56 -27.18 1.78
N PRO A 188 -33.06 -28.39 2.07
CA PRO A 188 -32.24 -29.62 2.03
C PRO A 188 -31.67 -29.97 0.67
N ALA A 189 -32.28 -29.49 -0.41
CA ALA A 189 -31.84 -29.72 -1.79
C ALA A 189 -30.88 -28.64 -2.33
N MET A 190 -30.54 -27.62 -1.52
CA MET A 190 -29.84 -26.46 -2.05
C MET A 190 -28.38 -26.73 -2.45
N SER A 191 -27.94 -26.09 -3.53
CA SER A 191 -26.54 -25.91 -3.87
C SER A 191 -26.20 -24.43 -3.82
N LEU A 192 -25.20 -24.06 -3.01
CA LEU A 192 -24.72 -22.68 -2.91
C LEU A 192 -23.20 -22.69 -3.05
N THR A 193 -22.67 -21.84 -3.92
CA THR A 193 -21.23 -21.59 -4.05
C THR A 193 -20.98 -20.09 -4.09
N VAL A 194 -20.01 -19.64 -3.31
CA VAL A 194 -19.47 -18.28 -3.35
C VAL A 194 -17.98 -18.35 -3.62
N SER A 195 -17.54 -17.71 -4.68
CA SER A 195 -16.15 -17.59 -5.10
C SER A 195 -15.65 -16.16 -4.93
N VAL A 196 -14.49 -15.99 -4.32
CA VAL A 196 -13.78 -14.71 -4.25
C VAL A 196 -12.58 -14.77 -5.19
N TYR A 197 -12.53 -13.85 -6.16
CA TYR A 197 -11.43 -13.70 -7.09
C TYR A 197 -10.53 -12.54 -6.68
N TYR A 198 -9.22 -12.79 -6.66
CA TYR A 198 -8.22 -11.89 -6.10
C TYR A 198 -6.86 -12.01 -6.80
N SER A 199 -5.98 -11.04 -6.58
CA SER A 199 -4.62 -11.06 -7.14
C SER A 199 -3.71 -11.90 -6.25
N SER A 200 -2.94 -12.80 -6.86
CA SER A 200 -1.93 -13.58 -6.16
C SER A 200 -0.64 -13.52 -6.96
N GLY A 201 0.31 -12.70 -6.50
CA GLY A 201 1.54 -12.43 -7.23
C GLY A 201 1.31 -11.74 -8.58
N GLY A 202 0.23 -10.99 -8.74
CA GLY A 202 -0.16 -10.34 -10.00
C GLY A 202 -0.91 -11.24 -10.97
N VAL A 203 -1.34 -12.42 -10.53
CA VAL A 203 -2.14 -13.36 -11.34
C VAL A 203 -3.49 -13.57 -10.68
N ARG A 204 -4.54 -13.66 -11.49
CA ARG A 204 -5.89 -13.95 -11.02
C ARG A 204 -5.94 -15.32 -10.34
N ASN A 205 -6.44 -15.34 -9.11
CA ASN A 205 -6.68 -16.54 -8.33
C ASN A 205 -8.12 -16.52 -7.76
N ALA A 206 -8.57 -17.65 -7.21
CA ALA A 206 -9.91 -17.79 -6.65
C ALA A 206 -9.90 -18.71 -5.42
N VAL A 207 -10.74 -18.38 -4.45
CA VAL A 207 -11.10 -19.27 -3.34
C VAL A 207 -12.62 -19.41 -3.31
N SER A 208 -13.15 -20.61 -3.08
CA SER A 208 -14.59 -20.87 -3.07
C SER A 208 -15.02 -21.58 -1.80
N LEU A 209 -16.17 -21.18 -1.27
CA LEU A 209 -16.89 -21.82 -0.18
C LEU A 209 -18.33 -22.09 -0.62
N GLY A 210 -18.99 -23.08 0.00
CA GLY A 210 -20.32 -23.48 -0.43
C GLY A 210 -20.94 -24.55 0.47
N SER A 211 -22.14 -25.00 0.12
CA SER A 211 -22.79 -26.13 0.80
C SER A 211 -21.92 -27.40 0.69
N PRO A 212 -21.82 -28.23 1.75
CA PRO A 212 -22.73 -28.31 2.89
C PRO A 212 -22.45 -27.32 4.03
N ALA A 213 -21.42 -26.47 3.95
CA ALA A 213 -21.25 -25.40 4.94
C ALA A 213 -22.32 -24.33 4.70
N ASP A 214 -23.10 -24.02 5.74
CA ASP A 214 -24.13 -22.99 5.67
C ASP A 214 -23.49 -21.58 5.71
N PRO A 215 -24.04 -20.60 4.97
CA PRO A 215 -23.64 -19.19 5.06
C PRO A 215 -24.00 -18.58 6.44
N PRO A 216 -23.39 -17.45 6.84
CA PRO A 216 -22.50 -16.59 6.04
C PRO A 216 -21.10 -17.18 5.85
N TYR A 217 -20.48 -16.88 4.72
CA TYR A 217 -19.13 -17.37 4.40
C TYR A 217 -18.06 -16.37 4.82
N THR A 218 -17.01 -16.86 5.49
CA THR A 218 -15.85 -16.05 5.84
C THR A 218 -14.63 -16.52 5.05
N PHE A 219 -14.03 -15.60 4.31
CA PHE A 219 -12.77 -15.79 3.62
C PHE A 219 -11.65 -15.11 4.41
N LEU A 220 -10.57 -15.84 4.65
CA LEU A 220 -9.44 -15.39 5.48
C LEU A 220 -8.22 -15.10 4.60
N ASN A 221 -7.31 -14.29 5.13
CA ASN A 221 -6.01 -13.99 4.52
C ASN A 221 -6.10 -13.42 3.10
N LEU A 222 -7.14 -12.63 2.83
CA LEU A 222 -7.27 -11.89 1.57
C LEU A 222 -6.42 -10.64 1.63
N HIS A 223 -5.64 -10.37 0.58
CA HIS A 223 -4.80 -9.18 0.55
C HIS A 223 -5.65 -7.90 0.54
N GLN A 224 -5.05 -6.77 0.89
CA GLN A 224 -5.66 -5.47 0.76
C GLN A 224 -5.88 -5.18 -0.72
N GLY A 225 -7.09 -4.83 -1.14
CA GLY A 225 -7.39 -4.53 -2.53
C GLY A 225 -8.81 -4.86 -2.94
N GLN A 226 -9.11 -4.68 -4.23
CA GLN A 226 -10.39 -5.03 -4.82
C GLN A 226 -10.50 -6.53 -5.08
N HIS A 227 -11.65 -7.09 -4.72
CA HIS A 227 -11.96 -8.52 -4.85
C HIS A 227 -13.34 -8.65 -5.49
N ALA A 228 -13.50 -9.58 -6.44
CA ALA A 228 -14.80 -9.91 -6.99
C ALA A 228 -15.38 -11.09 -6.23
N VAL A 229 -16.58 -10.92 -5.67
CA VAL A 229 -17.34 -11.99 -5.01
C VAL A 229 -18.45 -12.41 -5.95
N VAL A 230 -18.42 -13.66 -6.38
CA VAL A 230 -19.36 -14.24 -7.34
C VAL A 230 -20.08 -15.38 -6.65
N GLY A 231 -21.40 -15.39 -6.72
CA GLY A 231 -22.20 -16.47 -6.14
C GLY A 231 -23.13 -17.12 -7.16
N SER A 232 -23.42 -18.38 -6.91
CA SER A 232 -24.46 -19.15 -7.57
C SER A 232 -25.22 -19.93 -6.51
N CYS A 233 -26.54 -19.84 -6.53
CA CYS A 233 -27.41 -20.54 -5.60
C CYS A 233 -28.58 -21.16 -6.33
N ASP A 234 -28.77 -22.44 -6.09
CA ASP A 234 -29.95 -23.19 -6.46
C ASP A 234 -30.61 -23.65 -5.15
N LEU A 235 -31.76 -23.05 -4.79
CA LEU A 235 -32.44 -23.32 -3.52
C LEU A 235 -33.26 -24.62 -3.55
N ASP A 236 -33.77 -24.99 -4.73
CA ASP A 236 -34.69 -26.12 -4.91
C ASP A 236 -34.00 -27.35 -5.52
N GLY A 237 -32.72 -27.23 -5.90
CA GLY A 237 -31.99 -28.26 -6.63
C GLY A 237 -32.56 -28.42 -8.04
N ALA A 238 -32.94 -29.63 -8.43
CA ALA A 238 -33.59 -29.87 -9.74
C ALA A 238 -35.04 -29.34 -9.85
N GLY A 239 -35.40 -28.35 -9.03
CA GLY A 239 -36.70 -27.69 -9.03
C GLY A 239 -36.94 -26.80 -10.26
N PRO A 240 -38.13 -26.18 -10.36
CA PRO A 240 -38.51 -25.38 -11.52
C PRO A 240 -37.84 -23.99 -11.57
N LEU A 241 -37.24 -23.53 -10.46
CA LEU A 241 -36.53 -22.26 -10.42
C LEU A 241 -35.10 -22.44 -10.96
N PRO A 242 -34.63 -21.55 -11.86
CA PRO A 242 -33.24 -21.58 -12.30
C PRO A 242 -32.31 -21.17 -11.15
N ALA A 243 -31.06 -21.64 -11.21
CA ALA A 243 -30.01 -21.18 -10.29
C ALA A 243 -29.85 -19.65 -10.39
N SER A 244 -29.97 -18.99 -9.25
CA SER A 244 -29.76 -17.56 -9.07
C SER A 244 -28.28 -17.24 -9.02
N THR A 245 -27.85 -16.18 -9.69
CA THR A 245 -26.43 -15.77 -9.71
C THR A 245 -26.25 -14.32 -9.32
N GLY A 246 -25.05 -13.95 -8.90
CA GLY A 246 -24.75 -12.57 -8.56
C GLY A 246 -23.27 -12.30 -8.46
N VAL A 247 -22.91 -11.04 -8.60
CA VAL A 247 -21.55 -10.56 -8.45
C VAL A 247 -21.53 -9.21 -7.75
N LEU A 248 -20.54 -9.01 -6.90
CA LEU A 248 -20.18 -7.68 -6.38
C LEU A 248 -18.66 -7.55 -6.37
N VAL A 249 -18.17 -6.31 -6.42
CA VAL A 249 -16.77 -6.00 -6.15
C VAL A 249 -16.70 -5.28 -4.81
N THR A 250 -15.81 -5.75 -3.94
CA THR A 250 -15.59 -5.17 -2.61
C THR A 250 -14.11 -4.89 -2.40
N PHE A 251 -13.80 -3.89 -1.58
CA PHE A 251 -12.44 -3.60 -1.16
C PHE A 251 -12.18 -4.24 0.20
N VAL A 252 -11.28 -5.22 0.23
CA VAL A 252 -10.81 -5.81 1.49
C VAL A 252 -9.69 -4.93 2.04
N LYS A 253 -9.80 -4.52 3.30
CA LYS A 253 -8.74 -3.79 4.02
C LYS A 253 -7.75 -4.76 4.65
N GLY A 254 -6.47 -4.37 4.70
CA GLY A 254 -5.45 -5.09 5.45
C GLY A 254 -5.61 -4.93 6.96
N GLU A 255 -4.50 -5.06 7.68
CA GLU A 255 -4.40 -4.87 9.13
C GLU A 255 -5.33 -5.79 9.93
N ASN A 256 -5.51 -7.03 9.46
CA ASN A 256 -6.41 -8.03 10.05
C ASN A 256 -7.87 -7.54 10.18
N SER A 257 -8.26 -6.54 9.38
CA SER A 257 -9.61 -6.01 9.37
C SER A 257 -10.60 -7.02 8.80
N GLN A 258 -11.85 -6.99 9.28
CA GLN A 258 -12.95 -7.72 8.66
C GLN A 258 -13.76 -6.77 7.79
N THR A 259 -13.91 -7.13 6.52
CA THR A 259 -14.81 -6.49 5.56
C THR A 259 -16.10 -7.31 5.50
N ILE A 260 -17.25 -6.65 5.43
CA ILE A 260 -18.55 -7.32 5.31
C ILE A 260 -19.19 -6.88 4.00
N CYS A 261 -19.75 -7.81 3.23
CA CYS A 261 -20.55 -7.49 2.05
C CYS A 261 -21.82 -8.33 1.96
N ASP A 262 -22.83 -7.75 1.31
CA ASP A 262 -24.10 -8.41 1.02
C ASP A 262 -24.17 -8.77 -0.46
N LEU A 263 -24.19 -10.06 -0.75
CA LEU A 263 -24.25 -10.62 -2.10
C LEU A 263 -25.69 -11.05 -2.43
N TYR A 264 -26.30 -10.36 -3.39
CA TYR A 264 -27.63 -10.67 -3.88
C TYR A 264 -27.54 -11.59 -5.11
N LEU A 265 -28.26 -12.71 -5.07
CA LEU A 265 -28.30 -13.71 -6.12
C LEU A 265 -29.70 -13.75 -6.73
N ARG A 266 -29.80 -13.57 -8.05
CA ARG A 266 -31.07 -13.61 -8.79
C ARG A 266 -30.93 -14.28 -10.15
#